data_AF-A0A161MDK0-F1
#
_entry.id   AF-A0A161MDK0-F1
#
_cell.length_a   1.000
_cell.length_b   1.000
_cell.length_c   1.000
_cell.angle_alpha   90.00
_cell.angle_beta   90.00
_cell.angle_gamma   90.00
#
_symmetry.space_group_name_H-M   'P 1'
#
loop_
_entity.id
_entity.type
_entity.pdbx_description
1 polymer ?
#
loop_
_entity_poly.entity_id
_entity_poly.type
_entity_poly.pdbx_seq_one_letter_code
_entity_poly.pdbx_strand_id
1 'polypeptide(L)'
;WTKKRREKEEAEFVCPEGAGNGNFADPATCRRFYQCVDNYPYLNRCPSGLYFDDVNKLCTFKAEARCGPLPTTIAPSTEPPTDLALKCDPAECQLPYCFCSRDGTLIPGGLDPEKTPQMIMLTFDGAVNLNNFEHYKKVFSEHRVNPNGCPIRGTFFISHEYCNYNMVQELAHAGHEIGTETISLQQGLQDKGYEEWVGEMIGMREILRHLLTYPEVMLSE
;
A
#
# COMPACT_ATOMS: atom_id res chain seq x y z
N TRP A 1 -41.36 30.92 -35.89
CA TRP A 1 -41.14 30.51 -34.50
C TRP A 1 -39.87 29.67 -34.43
N THR A 2 -38.74 30.33 -34.25
CA THR A 2 -37.40 29.73 -34.17
C THR A 2 -37.21 29.08 -32.81
N LYS A 3 -37.04 27.75 -32.79
CA LYS A 3 -36.82 26.96 -31.58
C LYS A 3 -35.36 27.14 -31.13
N LYS A 4 -35.12 28.09 -30.21
CA LYS A 4 -33.84 28.26 -29.52
C LYS A 4 -33.50 26.95 -28.78
N ARG A 5 -32.45 26.24 -29.22
CA ARG A 5 -31.80 25.20 -28.40
C ARG A 5 -31.18 25.92 -27.21
N ARG A 6 -31.62 25.56 -26.00
CA ARG A 6 -31.04 26.05 -24.76
C ARG A 6 -29.76 25.25 -24.54
N GLU A 7 -28.62 25.79 -24.97
CA GLU A 7 -27.31 25.33 -24.53
C GLU A 7 -27.26 25.55 -23.02
N LYS A 8 -27.16 24.46 -22.28
CA LYS A 8 -27.04 24.47 -20.82
C LYS A 8 -25.54 24.48 -20.57
N GLU A 9 -25.00 25.62 -20.15
CA GLU A 9 -23.61 25.73 -19.68
C GLU A 9 -23.40 24.70 -18.57
N GLU A 10 -22.69 23.61 -18.85
CA GLU A 10 -22.14 22.73 -17.82
C GLU A 10 -20.97 23.48 -17.21
N ALA A 11 -21.08 23.88 -15.93
CA ALA A 11 -19.98 24.51 -15.23
C ALA A 11 -18.78 23.57 -15.21
N GLU A 12 -17.66 24.04 -15.75
CA GLU A 12 -16.40 23.31 -15.79
C GLU A 12 -15.87 23.14 -14.36
N PHE A 13 -15.63 21.90 -13.94
CA PHE A 13 -15.10 21.62 -12.60
C PHE A 13 -13.65 22.10 -12.52
N VAL A 14 -13.29 22.73 -11.40
CA VAL A 14 -11.93 23.22 -11.13
C VAL A 14 -11.36 22.47 -9.95
N CYS A 15 -10.12 21.99 -10.07
CA CYS A 15 -9.42 21.31 -9.00
C CYS A 15 -9.22 22.23 -7.78
N PRO A 16 -9.50 21.76 -6.54
CA PRO A 16 -9.30 22.58 -5.35
C PRO A 16 -7.83 22.96 -5.13
N GLU A 17 -7.54 24.26 -5.05
CA GLU A 17 -6.19 24.78 -4.79
C GLU A 17 -5.68 24.32 -3.41
N GLY A 18 -4.44 23.82 -3.36
CA GLY A 18 -3.80 23.37 -2.12
C GLY A 18 -4.20 21.97 -1.64
N ALA A 19 -5.16 21.30 -2.29
CA ALA A 19 -5.53 19.92 -1.98
C ALA A 19 -4.62 18.86 -2.65
N GLY A 20 -3.83 19.27 -3.64
CA GLY A 20 -2.93 18.37 -4.38
C GLY A 20 -3.67 17.38 -5.29
N ASN A 21 -2.96 16.32 -5.71
CA ASN A 21 -3.49 15.29 -6.58
C ASN A 21 -4.41 14.33 -5.81
N GLY A 22 -5.60 14.03 -6.36
CA GLY A 22 -6.58 13.19 -5.68
C GLY A 22 -7.93 13.09 -6.39
N ASN A 23 -8.86 12.36 -5.77
CA ASN A 23 -10.24 12.21 -6.26
C ASN A 23 -11.18 13.15 -5.50
N PHE A 24 -12.09 13.79 -6.24
CA PHE A 24 -13.02 14.81 -5.73
C PHE A 24 -14.43 14.54 -6.23
N ALA A 25 -15.44 14.74 -5.39
CA ALA A 25 -16.82 14.48 -5.80
C ALA A 25 -17.28 15.39 -6.94
N ASP A 26 -18.02 14.80 -7.89
CA ASP A 26 -18.76 15.56 -8.89
C ASP A 26 -19.99 16.22 -8.22
N PRO A 27 -20.10 17.56 -8.21
CA PRO A 27 -21.24 18.26 -7.61
C PRO A 27 -22.59 17.93 -8.25
N ALA A 28 -22.60 17.45 -9.49
CA ALA A 28 -23.81 17.12 -10.23
C ALA A 28 -24.27 15.69 -9.99
N THR A 29 -23.37 14.75 -9.68
CA THR A 29 -23.76 13.34 -9.50
C THR A 29 -22.73 12.49 -8.75
N CYS A 30 -23.21 11.73 -7.77
CA CYS A 30 -22.39 10.75 -7.07
C CYS A 30 -22.08 9.48 -7.87
N ARG A 31 -22.43 9.42 -9.16
CA ARG A 31 -21.95 8.35 -10.07
C ARG A 31 -20.67 8.73 -10.81
N ARG A 32 -20.17 9.94 -10.58
CA ARG A 32 -18.98 10.49 -11.20
C ARG A 32 -18.13 11.16 -10.13
N PHE A 33 -16.87 11.34 -10.46
CA PHE A 33 -15.90 12.06 -9.65
C PHE A 33 -14.85 12.67 -10.58
N TYR A 34 -14.14 13.67 -10.10
CA TYR A 34 -13.02 14.27 -10.79
C TYR A 34 -11.72 13.78 -10.16
N GLN A 35 -10.79 13.32 -10.97
CA GLN A 35 -9.41 13.08 -10.56
C GLN A 35 -8.59 14.30 -10.94
N CYS A 36 -7.94 14.94 -9.98
CA CYS A 36 -7.04 16.05 -10.24
C CYS A 36 -5.60 15.56 -10.29
N VAL A 37 -4.91 15.88 -11.38
CA VAL A 37 -3.47 15.66 -11.56
C VAL A 37 -2.86 16.96 -12.06
N ASP A 38 -1.92 17.53 -11.29
CA ASP A 38 -1.26 18.80 -11.59
C ASP A 38 -2.24 19.94 -11.90
N ASN A 39 -3.30 20.04 -11.09
CA ASN A 39 -4.44 20.96 -11.24
C ASN A 39 -5.34 20.75 -12.47
N TYR A 40 -5.13 19.69 -13.26
CA TYR A 40 -6.01 19.33 -14.36
C TYR A 40 -7.08 18.32 -13.94
N PRO A 41 -8.38 18.62 -14.14
CA PRO A 41 -9.48 17.73 -13.75
C PRO A 41 -9.82 16.71 -14.84
N TYR A 42 -9.84 15.43 -14.46
CA TYR A 42 -10.25 14.31 -15.29
C TYR A 42 -11.58 13.75 -14.77
N LEU A 43 -12.63 13.85 -15.59
CA LEU A 43 -13.94 13.30 -15.22
C LEU A 43 -13.93 11.77 -15.34
N ASN A 44 -14.20 11.11 -14.22
CA ASN A 44 -14.31 9.67 -14.11
C ASN A 44 -15.73 9.25 -13.73
N ARG A 45 -16.10 8.02 -14.06
CA ARG A 45 -17.36 7.40 -13.65
C ARG A 45 -17.07 6.24 -12.71
N CYS A 46 -17.87 6.12 -11.65
CA CYS A 46 -17.80 4.94 -10.82
C CYS A 46 -18.23 3.69 -11.61
N PRO A 47 -17.63 2.52 -11.35
CA PRO A 47 -18.06 1.24 -11.93
C PRO A 47 -19.56 0.98 -11.72
N SER A 48 -20.14 0.16 -12.59
CA SER A 48 -21.59 -0.05 -12.68
C SER A 48 -22.26 -0.36 -11.33
N GLY A 49 -23.07 0.59 -10.85
CA GLY A 49 -23.85 0.46 -9.62
C GLY A 49 -23.20 1.08 -8.37
N LEU A 50 -21.95 1.51 -8.46
CA LEU A 50 -21.23 2.17 -7.37
C LEU A 50 -21.42 3.70 -7.40
N TYR A 51 -21.19 4.31 -6.24
CA TYR A 51 -21.32 5.73 -5.97
C TYR A 51 -20.06 6.24 -5.28
N PHE A 52 -19.61 7.43 -5.65
CA PHE A 52 -18.44 8.05 -5.08
C PHE A 52 -18.72 8.48 -3.63
N ASP A 53 -17.90 8.00 -2.73
CA ASP A 53 -17.83 8.42 -1.33
C ASP A 53 -16.82 9.56 -1.22
N ASP A 54 -17.30 10.77 -0.93
CA ASP A 54 -16.45 11.97 -0.87
C ASP A 54 -15.60 12.05 0.40
N VAL A 55 -15.72 11.08 1.30
CA VAL A 55 -14.90 11.01 2.52
C VAL A 55 -13.81 9.99 2.36
N ASN A 56 -14.15 8.81 1.86
CA ASN A 56 -13.19 7.74 1.60
C ASN A 56 -12.51 7.88 0.22
N LYS A 57 -12.93 8.86 -0.59
CA LYS A 57 -12.40 9.18 -1.93
C LYS A 57 -12.39 7.99 -2.92
N LEU A 58 -13.34 7.07 -2.74
CA LEU A 58 -13.49 5.82 -3.52
C LEU A 58 -14.94 5.58 -3.94
N CYS A 59 -15.15 4.71 -4.92
CA CYS A 59 -16.48 4.27 -5.33
C CYS A 59 -16.95 3.08 -4.49
N THR A 60 -18.06 3.22 -3.77
CA THR A 60 -18.65 2.16 -2.94
C THR A 60 -20.15 1.96 -3.24
N PHE A 61 -20.80 1.03 -2.56
CA PHE A 61 -22.23 0.81 -2.68
C PHE A 61 -23.03 2.04 -2.24
N LYS A 62 -24.19 2.26 -2.87
CA LYS A 62 -25.04 3.42 -2.61
C LYS A 62 -25.39 3.63 -1.13
N ALA A 63 -25.56 2.53 -0.38
CA ALA A 63 -25.93 2.58 1.02
C ALA A 63 -24.80 3.06 1.94
N GLU A 64 -23.56 2.90 1.50
CA GLU A 64 -22.34 3.26 2.24
C GLU A 64 -21.79 4.62 1.80
N ALA A 65 -22.01 4.99 0.54
CA ALA A 65 -21.41 6.17 -0.07
C ALA A 65 -21.89 7.48 0.59
N ARG A 66 -20.93 8.23 1.14
CA ARG A 66 -21.14 9.62 1.56
C ARG A 66 -21.07 10.56 0.34
N CYS A 67 -22.21 10.69 -0.32
CA CYS A 67 -22.40 11.53 -1.50
C CYS A 67 -22.13 13.02 -1.19
N GLY A 68 -21.17 13.61 -1.91
CA GLY A 68 -20.66 14.98 -1.73
C GLY A 68 -20.67 15.79 -3.04
N PRO A 69 -20.14 17.03 -3.07
CA PRO A 69 -19.01 17.52 -2.28
C PRO A 69 -19.37 17.89 -0.84
N LEU A 70 -18.64 17.30 0.10
CA LEU A 70 -18.68 17.57 1.52
C LEU A 70 -17.59 18.59 1.88
N PRO A 71 -17.84 19.50 2.84
CA PRO A 71 -16.81 20.44 3.28
C PRO A 71 -15.63 19.64 3.84
N THR A 72 -14.47 19.76 3.20
CA THR A 72 -13.22 19.21 3.71
C THR A 72 -12.76 20.10 4.86
N THR A 73 -12.64 19.51 6.05
CA THR A 73 -11.78 20.08 7.08
C THR A 73 -10.37 20.12 6.50
N ILE A 74 -9.75 21.30 6.47
CA ILE A 74 -8.37 21.46 6.00
C ILE A 74 -7.52 20.46 6.79
N ALA A 75 -6.94 19.48 6.10
CA ALA A 75 -5.97 18.59 6.71
C ALA A 75 -4.85 19.48 7.27
N PRO A 76 -4.46 19.33 8.55
CA PRO A 76 -3.34 20.08 9.09
C PRO A 76 -2.13 19.86 8.17
N SER A 77 -1.59 20.95 7.63
CA SER A 77 -0.30 20.89 6.93
C SER A 77 0.74 20.48 7.96
N THR A 78 1.21 19.24 7.87
CA THR A 78 2.32 18.75 8.70
C THR A 78 3.60 19.34 8.15
N GLU A 79 4.30 20.13 8.97
CA GLU A 79 5.70 20.48 8.70
C GLU A 79 6.51 19.20 8.42
N PRO A 80 7.55 19.26 7.57
CA PRO A 80 8.38 18.08 7.30
C PRO A 80 8.83 17.48 8.63
N PRO A 81 8.73 16.15 8.80
CA PRO A 81 9.01 15.51 10.07
C PRO A 81 10.44 15.84 10.49
N THR A 82 10.57 16.60 11.58
CA THR A 82 11.87 16.83 12.19
C THR A 82 12.29 15.50 12.80
N ASP A 83 13.45 14.98 12.39
CA ASP A 83 13.99 13.76 12.98
C ASP A 83 14.33 14.02 14.46
N LEU A 84 13.44 13.56 15.34
CA LEU A 84 13.59 13.66 16.79
C LEU A 84 14.43 12.52 17.37
N ALA A 85 14.86 11.56 16.55
CA ALA A 85 15.64 10.43 17.03
C ALA A 85 17.00 10.90 17.54
N LEU A 86 17.34 10.47 18.75
CA LEU A 86 18.67 10.67 19.30
C LEU A 86 19.68 9.79 18.54
N LYS A 87 20.95 10.20 18.54
CA LYS A 87 22.03 9.36 18.03
C LYS A 87 22.10 8.06 18.82
N CYS A 88 22.47 6.98 18.13
CA CYS A 88 22.66 5.67 18.73
C CYS A 88 23.53 5.72 20.00
N ASP A 89 22.95 5.28 21.12
CA ASP A 89 23.67 4.93 22.34
C ASP A 89 23.60 3.40 22.55
N PRO A 90 24.69 2.67 22.30
CA PRO A 90 24.72 1.21 22.48
C PRO A 90 24.48 0.75 23.92
N ALA A 91 24.62 1.63 24.93
CA ALA A 91 24.31 1.28 26.32
C ALA A 91 22.80 1.17 26.55
N GLU A 92 22.01 2.02 25.89
CA GLU A 92 20.54 2.05 26.01
C GLU A 92 19.86 1.17 24.95
N CYS A 93 20.51 0.96 23.79
CA CYS A 93 19.99 0.15 22.70
C CYS A 93 20.57 -1.27 22.72
N GLN A 94 19.87 -2.19 23.38
CA GLN A 94 20.32 -3.57 23.56
C GLN A 94 19.37 -4.61 22.93
N LEU A 95 19.97 -5.69 22.43
CA LEU A 95 19.26 -6.84 21.88
C LEU A 95 18.36 -7.50 22.95
N PRO A 96 17.23 -8.13 22.56
CA PRO A 96 16.77 -8.39 21.18
C PRO A 96 15.90 -7.28 20.58
N TYR A 97 15.51 -6.28 21.37
CA TYR A 97 14.50 -5.29 20.98
C TYR A 97 15.09 -4.04 20.31
N CYS A 98 16.38 -3.77 20.53
CA CYS A 98 17.06 -2.66 19.91
C CYS A 98 18.45 -3.08 19.43
N PHE A 99 18.77 -2.70 18.21
CA PHE A 99 20.14 -2.77 17.69
C PHE A 99 20.45 -1.47 16.98
N CYS A 100 21.57 -0.85 17.33
CA CYS A 100 22.09 0.30 16.62
C CYS A 100 23.61 0.28 16.61
N SER A 101 24.18 0.93 15.60
CA SER A 101 25.60 1.25 15.57
C SER A 101 25.77 2.66 15.02
N ARG A 102 26.96 3.23 15.23
CA ARG A 102 27.23 4.62 14.88
C ARG A 102 27.04 4.92 13.39
N ASP A 103 27.33 3.95 12.52
CA ASP A 103 27.28 4.07 11.07
C ASP A 103 26.44 2.97 10.38
N GLY A 104 25.81 2.09 11.15
CA GLY A 104 25.00 0.99 10.62
C GLY A 104 25.81 -0.23 10.15
N THR A 105 27.13 -0.26 10.31
CA THR A 105 27.99 -1.30 9.70
C THR A 105 28.42 -2.42 10.65
N LEU A 106 28.24 -2.24 11.96
CA LEU A 106 28.69 -3.23 12.94
C LEU A 106 27.81 -4.49 12.91
N ILE A 107 28.44 -5.65 13.10
CA ILE A 107 27.74 -6.93 13.19
C ILE A 107 27.08 -7.03 14.58
N PRO A 108 25.78 -7.37 14.67
CA PRO A 108 25.10 -7.59 15.94
C PRO A 108 25.84 -8.60 16.83
N GLY A 109 25.97 -8.27 18.12
CA GLY A 109 26.69 -9.10 19.09
C GLY A 109 28.22 -9.10 18.93
N GLY A 110 28.80 -8.29 18.04
CA GLY A 110 30.25 -8.19 17.86
C GLY A 110 30.90 -9.47 17.32
N LEU A 111 30.15 -10.24 16.52
CA LEU A 111 30.64 -11.46 15.91
C LEU A 111 31.71 -11.16 14.85
N ASP A 112 32.63 -12.11 14.69
CA ASP A 112 33.67 -12.06 13.65
C ASP A 112 33.02 -12.18 12.26
N PRO A 113 33.32 -11.28 11.30
CA PRO A 113 32.79 -11.36 9.94
C PRO A 113 32.99 -12.73 9.28
N GLU A 114 34.12 -13.40 9.52
CA GLU A 114 34.42 -14.72 8.92
C GLU A 114 33.53 -15.84 9.49
N LYS A 115 32.96 -15.63 10.67
CA LYS A 115 32.09 -16.59 11.37
C LYS A 115 30.61 -16.23 11.26
N THR A 116 30.30 -15.07 10.68
CA THR A 116 28.94 -14.57 10.57
C THR A 116 28.29 -15.13 9.31
N PRO A 117 27.15 -15.84 9.40
CA PRO A 117 26.46 -16.34 8.21
C PRO A 117 26.03 -15.20 7.29
N GLN A 118 26.41 -15.27 6.01
CA GLN A 118 25.90 -14.33 5.01
C GLN A 118 24.42 -14.62 4.74
N MET A 119 23.56 -13.67 5.10
CA MET A 119 22.14 -13.74 4.77
C MET A 119 21.90 -13.11 3.39
N ILE A 120 21.03 -13.73 2.59
CA ILE A 120 20.57 -13.20 1.30
C ILE A 120 19.05 -13.22 1.34
N MET A 121 18.43 -12.05 1.17
CA MET A 121 16.98 -11.90 1.13
C MET A 121 16.53 -11.81 -0.33
N LEU A 122 15.76 -12.79 -0.78
CA LEU A 122 15.08 -12.75 -2.08
C LEU A 122 13.70 -12.15 -1.85
N THR A 123 13.47 -10.93 -2.34
CA THR A 123 12.20 -10.23 -2.22
C THR A 123 11.50 -10.13 -3.56
N PHE A 124 10.17 -10.23 -3.56
CA PHE A 124 9.33 -10.05 -4.73
C PHE A 124 8.18 -9.12 -4.38
N ASP A 125 8.04 -8.08 -5.17
CA ASP A 125 7.06 -7.03 -4.95
C ASP A 125 5.94 -7.18 -5.98
N GLY A 126 4.73 -6.75 -5.62
CA GLY A 126 3.58 -6.76 -6.51
C GLY A 126 2.59 -7.90 -6.29
N ALA A 127 1.63 -7.98 -7.19
CA ALA A 127 0.58 -8.99 -7.15
C ALA A 127 1.06 -10.37 -7.59
N VAL A 128 0.73 -11.41 -6.80
CA VAL A 128 0.95 -12.81 -7.17
C VAL A 128 -0.24 -13.32 -7.98
N ASN A 129 0.01 -13.85 -9.18
CA ASN A 129 -1.03 -14.37 -10.05
C ASN A 129 -0.46 -15.40 -11.04
N LEU A 130 -1.30 -15.87 -11.97
CA LEU A 130 -0.94 -16.89 -12.95
C LEU A 130 0.27 -16.51 -13.83
N ASN A 131 0.59 -15.22 -13.97
CA ASN A 131 1.71 -14.78 -14.81
C ASN A 131 3.07 -15.05 -14.16
N ASN A 132 3.16 -15.03 -12.82
CA ASN A 132 4.42 -15.10 -12.09
C ASN A 132 4.55 -16.32 -11.18
N PHE A 133 3.44 -16.92 -10.76
CA PHE A 133 3.43 -18.00 -9.79
C PHE A 133 4.30 -19.21 -10.17
N GLU A 134 4.22 -19.64 -11.43
CA GLU A 134 5.03 -20.76 -11.94
C GLU A 134 6.54 -20.43 -12.00
N HIS A 135 6.90 -19.16 -12.09
CA HIS A 135 8.30 -18.74 -11.99
C HIS A 135 8.80 -18.85 -10.56
N TYR A 136 7.98 -18.48 -9.57
CA TYR A 136 8.32 -18.63 -8.15
C TYR A 136 8.54 -20.10 -7.79
N LYS A 137 7.68 -21.03 -8.23
CA LYS A 137 7.86 -22.48 -8.03
C LYS A 137 9.18 -23.00 -8.60
N LYS A 138 9.61 -22.47 -9.76
CA LYS A 138 10.90 -22.83 -10.36
C LYS A 138 12.08 -22.30 -9.56
N VAL A 139 11.96 -21.14 -8.92
CA VAL A 139 13.01 -20.56 -8.05
C VAL A 139 13.07 -21.30 -6.71
N PHE A 140 11.93 -21.56 -6.10
CA PHE A 140 11.81 -22.21 -4.79
C PHE A 140 11.58 -23.73 -4.91
N SER A 141 12.31 -24.36 -5.82
CA SER A 141 12.23 -25.81 -5.99
C SER A 141 12.86 -26.55 -4.81
N GLU A 142 12.41 -27.78 -4.57
CA GLU A 142 12.87 -28.64 -3.46
C GLU A 142 14.38 -28.93 -3.48
N HIS A 143 15.03 -28.75 -4.64
CA HIS A 143 16.46 -29.00 -4.82
C HIS A 143 17.34 -27.84 -4.34
N ARG A 144 16.77 -26.67 -4.03
CA ARG A 144 17.53 -25.52 -3.51
C ARG A 144 17.38 -25.44 -1.99
N VAL A 145 18.43 -25.86 -1.30
CA VAL A 145 18.48 -25.89 0.18
C VAL A 145 19.61 -25.02 0.71
N ASN A 146 19.39 -24.48 1.90
CA ASN A 146 20.40 -23.81 2.71
C ASN A 146 21.42 -24.83 3.28
N PRO A 147 22.58 -24.38 3.81
CA PRO A 147 23.56 -25.26 4.45
C PRO A 147 23.01 -26.11 5.61
N ASN A 148 21.90 -25.70 6.23
CA ASN A 148 21.20 -26.46 7.27
C ASN A 148 20.23 -27.54 6.72
N GLY A 149 20.14 -27.69 5.39
CA GLY A 149 19.25 -28.66 4.73
C GLY A 149 17.79 -28.20 4.57
N CYS A 150 17.40 -27.05 5.13
CA CYS A 150 16.06 -26.49 4.90
C CYS A 150 15.96 -25.89 3.48
N PRO A 151 14.81 -25.96 2.80
CA PRO A 151 14.68 -25.32 1.50
C PRO A 151 14.76 -23.80 1.62
N ILE A 152 15.28 -23.14 0.59
CA ILE A 152 15.38 -21.67 0.57
C ILE A 152 13.98 -21.03 0.62
N ARG A 153 13.91 -19.83 1.20
CA ARG A 153 12.69 -19.02 1.32
C ARG A 153 12.91 -17.64 0.73
N GLY A 154 11.82 -16.95 0.46
CA GLY A 154 11.81 -15.57 0.03
C GLY A 154 10.68 -14.83 0.74
N THR A 155 10.67 -13.52 0.59
CA THR A 155 9.68 -12.62 1.15
C THR A 155 8.90 -11.98 0.00
N PHE A 156 7.57 -12.01 0.09
CA PHE A 156 6.69 -11.45 -0.94
C PHE A 156 5.94 -10.25 -0.37
N PHE A 157 6.20 -9.06 -0.90
CA PHE A 157 5.46 -7.84 -0.57
C PHE A 157 4.26 -7.73 -1.49
N ILE A 158 3.10 -8.12 -0.98
CA ILE A 158 1.88 -8.30 -1.79
C ILE A 158 1.11 -7.00 -1.88
N SER A 159 0.73 -6.65 -3.10
CA SER A 159 -0.31 -5.67 -3.39
C SER A 159 -1.65 -6.33 -3.74
N HIS A 160 -2.73 -5.59 -3.53
CA HIS A 160 -4.09 -6.12 -3.68
C HIS A 160 -4.49 -6.34 -5.14
N GLU A 161 -4.24 -5.34 -6.00
CA GLU A 161 -4.77 -5.31 -7.36
C GLU A 161 -4.26 -6.50 -8.19
N TYR A 162 -5.17 -7.26 -8.82
CA TYR A 162 -4.86 -8.47 -9.63
C TYR A 162 -4.20 -9.64 -8.88
N CYS A 163 -4.21 -9.64 -7.55
CA CYS A 163 -3.61 -10.70 -6.74
C CYS A 163 -4.55 -11.91 -6.56
N ASN A 164 -4.00 -13.12 -6.68
CA ASN A 164 -4.67 -14.37 -6.40
C ASN A 164 -4.30 -14.87 -5.00
N TYR A 165 -5.18 -14.64 -4.04
CA TYR A 165 -4.94 -14.98 -2.63
C TYR A 165 -4.80 -16.48 -2.36
N ASN A 166 -5.35 -17.35 -3.22
CA ASN A 166 -5.12 -18.80 -3.06
C ASN A 166 -3.66 -19.15 -3.35
N MET A 167 -3.03 -18.47 -4.31
CA MET A 167 -1.61 -18.65 -4.63
C MET A 167 -0.71 -18.04 -3.56
N VAL A 168 -1.08 -16.87 -3.03
CA VAL A 168 -0.40 -16.28 -1.88
C VAL A 168 -0.47 -17.21 -0.66
N GLN A 169 -1.63 -17.83 -0.43
CA GLN A 169 -1.80 -18.82 0.62
C GLN A 169 -0.90 -20.05 0.42
N GLU A 170 -0.75 -20.53 -0.82
CA GLU A 170 0.18 -21.62 -1.14
C GLU A 170 1.63 -21.23 -0.85
N LEU A 171 2.06 -20.00 -1.18
CA LEU A 171 3.39 -19.49 -0.83
C LEU A 171 3.61 -19.42 0.69
N ALA A 172 2.63 -18.87 1.41
CA ALA A 172 2.67 -18.79 2.87
C ALA A 172 2.75 -20.19 3.51
N HIS A 173 1.94 -21.14 3.04
CA HIS A 173 1.96 -22.53 3.50
C HIS A 173 3.28 -23.24 3.18
N ALA A 174 3.96 -22.86 2.09
CA ALA A 174 5.30 -23.33 1.78
C ALA A 174 6.39 -22.72 2.69
N GLY A 175 6.03 -21.78 3.58
CA GLY A 175 6.91 -21.15 4.56
C GLY A 175 7.63 -19.91 4.05
N HIS A 176 7.15 -19.30 2.95
CA HIS A 176 7.60 -17.97 2.53
C HIS A 176 7.00 -16.88 3.42
N GLU A 177 7.74 -15.79 3.60
CA GLU A 177 7.23 -14.62 4.32
C GLU A 177 6.32 -13.80 3.40
N ILE A 178 5.20 -13.32 3.95
CA ILE A 178 4.25 -12.47 3.23
C ILE A 178 4.20 -11.12 3.95
N GLY A 179 4.69 -10.08 3.28
CA GLY A 179 4.62 -8.68 3.70
C GLY A 179 3.57 -7.89 2.91
N THR A 180 3.27 -6.68 3.37
CA THR A 180 2.36 -5.75 2.69
C THR A 180 3.13 -4.78 1.80
N GLU A 181 2.67 -4.57 0.56
CA GLU A 181 3.14 -3.47 -0.28
C GLU A 181 2.19 -2.27 -0.19
N THR A 182 1.00 -2.34 -0.80
CA THR A 182 -0.11 -1.37 -0.70
C THR A 182 -1.40 -1.99 -1.26
N ILE A 183 -2.55 -1.37 -1.08
CA ILE A 183 -3.79 -1.81 -1.75
C ILE A 183 -3.81 -1.31 -3.19
N SER A 184 -3.69 0.01 -3.37
CA SER A 184 -4.02 0.67 -4.64
C SER A 184 -2.82 0.97 -5.53
N LEU A 185 -1.60 0.58 -5.11
CA LEU A 185 -0.35 0.88 -5.81
C LEU A 185 -0.19 2.38 -6.14
N GLN A 186 -0.80 3.25 -5.34
CA GLN A 186 -0.70 4.68 -5.51
C GLN A 186 0.75 5.13 -5.39
N GLN A 187 1.23 5.82 -6.42
CA GLN A 187 2.53 6.46 -6.37
C GLN A 187 2.50 7.63 -5.38
N GLY A 188 3.63 7.89 -4.74
CA GLY A 188 3.78 9.09 -3.93
C GLY A 188 3.30 8.97 -2.49
N LEU A 189 3.33 7.77 -1.89
CA LEU A 189 2.93 7.58 -0.49
C LEU A 189 3.76 8.42 0.49
N GLN A 190 4.99 8.81 0.12
CA GLN A 190 5.82 9.72 0.91
C GLN A 190 5.23 11.13 1.07
N ASP A 191 4.35 11.55 0.16
CA ASP A 191 3.71 12.86 0.15
C ASP A 191 2.27 12.80 0.72
N LYS A 192 1.83 11.62 1.19
CA LYS A 192 0.50 11.38 1.73
C LYS A 192 0.48 11.52 3.25
N GLY A 193 -0.71 11.80 3.78
CA GLY A 193 -0.92 11.91 5.22
C GLY A 193 -0.89 10.55 5.92
N TYR A 194 -0.84 10.60 7.25
CA TYR A 194 -0.87 9.42 8.11
C TYR A 194 -2.07 8.50 7.80
N GLU A 195 -3.26 9.08 7.63
CA GLU A 195 -4.49 8.31 7.38
C GLU A 195 -4.45 7.56 6.04
N GLU A 196 -3.95 8.19 4.97
CA GLU A 196 -3.78 7.53 3.68
C GLU A 196 -2.72 6.41 3.74
N TRP A 197 -1.59 6.66 4.41
CA TRP A 197 -0.56 5.63 4.61
C TRP A 197 -1.11 4.43 5.37
N VAL A 198 -1.85 4.67 6.46
CA VAL A 198 -2.52 3.64 7.26
C VAL A 198 -3.54 2.89 6.41
N GLY A 199 -4.36 3.61 5.64
CA GLY A 199 -5.34 3.00 4.75
C GLY A 199 -4.72 2.02 3.75
N GLU A 200 -3.56 2.36 3.19
CA GLU A 200 -2.84 1.50 2.26
C GLU A 200 -2.14 0.32 2.96
N MET A 201 -1.35 0.57 4.00
CA MET A 201 -0.50 -0.45 4.62
C MET A 201 -1.28 -1.35 5.58
N ILE A 202 -1.99 -0.75 6.54
CA ILE A 202 -2.79 -1.50 7.51
C ILE A 202 -4.02 -2.10 6.84
N GLY A 203 -4.61 -1.40 5.86
CA GLY A 203 -5.68 -1.97 5.07
C GLY A 203 -5.23 -3.23 4.32
N MET A 204 -4.06 -3.21 3.67
CA MET A 204 -3.52 -4.40 3.00
C MET A 204 -3.27 -5.54 4.00
N ARG A 205 -2.76 -5.22 5.19
CA ARG A 205 -2.57 -6.19 6.28
C ARG A 205 -3.88 -6.89 6.67
N GLU A 206 -4.96 -6.13 6.84
CA GLU A 206 -6.28 -6.69 7.16
C GLU A 206 -6.86 -7.53 6.02
N ILE A 207 -6.64 -7.12 4.76
CA ILE A 207 -7.03 -7.92 3.59
C ILE A 207 -6.30 -9.27 3.59
N LEU A 208 -4.98 -9.28 3.80
CA LEU A 208 -4.20 -10.51 3.89
C LEU A 208 -4.70 -11.39 5.05
N ARG A 209 -4.92 -10.80 6.23
CA ARG A 209 -5.43 -11.51 7.41
C ARG A 209 -6.80 -12.16 7.16
N HIS A 210 -7.67 -11.51 6.39
CA HIS A 210 -9.01 -12.03 6.12
C HIS A 210 -9.01 -13.11 5.02
N LEU A 211 -8.22 -12.92 3.96
CA LEU A 211 -8.26 -13.77 2.77
C LEU A 211 -7.30 -14.96 2.84
N LEU A 212 -6.20 -14.86 3.59
CA LEU A 212 -5.33 -15.99 3.89
C LEU A 212 -5.91 -16.67 5.13
N THR A 213 -6.53 -17.84 4.96
CA THR A 213 -7.13 -18.61 6.06
C THR A 213 -6.06 -19.18 7.00
N TYR A 214 -5.46 -18.33 7.84
CA TYR A 214 -4.44 -18.70 8.82
C TYR A 214 -4.61 -17.92 10.14
N PRO A 215 -4.50 -18.56 11.34
CA PRO A 215 -4.76 -17.88 12.61
C PRO A 215 -3.65 -16.93 13.09
N GLU A 216 -2.41 -17.03 12.60
CA GLU A 216 -1.29 -16.21 13.05
C GLU A 216 -0.34 -15.97 11.88
N VAL A 217 -0.68 -15.01 11.02
CA VAL A 217 0.28 -14.54 10.02
C VAL A 217 1.33 -13.75 10.77
N MET A 218 2.60 -14.18 10.70
CA MET A 218 3.76 -13.32 10.94
C MET A 218 3.76 -12.22 9.87
N LEU A 219 2.84 -11.26 10.00
CA LEU A 219 2.92 -10.01 9.29
C LEU A 219 4.03 -9.26 10.01
N SER A 220 5.17 -9.08 9.35
CA SER A 220 6.22 -8.19 9.84
C SER A 220 5.57 -6.82 10.13
N GLU A 221 5.81 -6.32 11.34
CA GLU A 221 5.32 -5.02 11.82
C GLU A 221 5.92 -3.86 11.03
#